data_AF-A0A2N1S2R3-F1
#
_entry.id   AF-A0A2N1S2R3-F1
#
_cell.length_a   1.000
_cell.length_b   1.000
_cell.length_c   1.000
_cell.angle_alpha   90.00
_cell.angle_beta   90.00
_cell.angle_gamma   90.00
#
_symmetry.space_group_name_H-M   'P 1'
#
loop_
_entity.id
_entity.type
_entity.pdbx_description
1 polymer ?
#
loop_
_entity_poly.entity_id
_entity_poly.type
_entity_poly.pdbx_seq_one_letter_code
_entity_poly.pdbx_strand_id
1 'polypeptide(L)'
;MMLGSRVQPVEQLQDSSWFPFSDEPVIEGLWYVPRLSCPVFLFPEDAPDGKWHLFAHSWLGIQHYVSNSGIMWEPMGLVQVRGKYPFLF
;
A
#
# COMPACT_ATOMS: atom_id res chain seq x y z
N MET A 1 -15.30 13.46 -18.57
CA MET A 1 -15.81 13.19 -17.21
C MET A 1 -15.04 14.08 -16.26
N MET A 2 -15.72 14.91 -15.48
CA MET A 2 -15.08 15.76 -14.48
C MET A 2 -14.67 14.85 -13.32
N LEU A 3 -13.36 14.68 -13.09
CA LEU A 3 -12.83 14.12 -11.85
C LEU A 3 -13.14 15.13 -10.75
N GLY A 4 -14.27 14.97 -10.05
CA GLY A 4 -14.58 15.79 -8.89
C GLY A 4 -13.46 15.62 -7.87
N SER A 5 -12.82 16.72 -7.48
CA SER A 5 -11.83 16.69 -6.41
C SER A 5 -12.52 16.12 -5.17
N ARG A 6 -12.12 14.91 -4.77
CA ARG A 6 -12.54 14.34 -3.49
C ARG A 6 -11.78 15.08 -2.40
N VAL A 7 -12.26 16.28 -2.06
CA VAL A 7 -11.87 16.91 -0.79
C VAL A 7 -12.50 16.02 0.28
N GLN A 8 -11.70 15.14 0.88
CA GLN A 8 -12.10 14.45 2.09
C GLN A 8 -12.12 15.50 3.21
N PRO A 9 -13.29 15.85 3.76
CA PRO A 9 -13.38 16.91 4.74
C PRO A 9 -12.62 16.48 6.00
N VAL A 10 -11.52 17.16 6.31
CA VAL A 10 -10.69 16.87 7.49
C VAL A 10 -11.54 16.96 8.77
N GLU A 11 -12.57 17.81 8.76
CA GLU A 11 -13.52 17.97 9.84
C GLU A 11 -14.28 16.67 10.16
N GLN A 12 -14.54 15.82 9.16
CA GLN A 12 -15.23 14.52 9.32
C GLN A 12 -14.34 13.43 9.92
N LEU A 13 -13.02 13.66 10.02
CA LEU A 13 -12.13 12.71 10.70
C LEU A 13 -12.48 12.56 12.18
N GLN A 14 -13.06 13.59 12.80
CA GLN A 14 -13.50 13.53 14.21
C GLN A 14 -14.62 12.49 14.43
N ASP A 15 -15.44 12.27 13.40
CA ASP A 15 -16.55 11.31 13.43
C ASP A 15 -16.16 9.96 12.81
N SER A 16 -14.91 9.78 12.38
CA SER A 16 -14.44 8.57 11.73
C SER A 16 -13.99 7.53 12.75
N SER A 17 -14.35 6.29 12.51
CA SER A 17 -13.84 5.14 13.27
C SER A 17 -13.08 4.23 12.32
N TRP A 18 -11.92 3.75 12.76
CA TRP A 18 -11.12 2.79 12.01
C TRP A 18 -11.16 1.44 12.73
N PHE A 19 -11.47 0.40 11.97
CA PHE A 19 -11.45 -0.97 12.45
C PHE A 19 -10.62 -1.81 11.48
N PRO A 20 -9.79 -2.73 11.99
CA PRO A 20 -9.07 -3.65 11.12
C PRO A 20 -10.07 -4.56 10.39
N PHE A 21 -9.76 -4.90 9.14
CA PHE A 21 -10.55 -5.87 8.38
C PHE A 21 -10.49 -7.27 8.99
N SER A 22 -9.34 -7.63 9.58
CA SER A 22 -9.04 -8.92 10.22
C SER A 22 -8.03 -8.71 11.33
N ASP A 23 -7.98 -9.63 12.29
CA ASP A 23 -6.92 -9.71 13.30
C ASP A 23 -5.58 -10.16 12.68
N GLU A 24 -5.63 -10.80 11.52
CA GLU A 24 -4.46 -11.24 10.76
C GLU A 24 -3.95 -10.15 9.80
N PRO A 25 -2.63 -10.07 9.58
CA PRO A 25 -2.06 -9.11 8.64
C PRO A 25 -2.47 -9.42 7.19
N VAL A 26 -2.76 -8.37 6.41
CA VAL A 26 -3.10 -8.51 4.97
C VAL A 26 -1.93 -8.98 4.09
N ILE A 27 -0.70 -8.89 4.62
CA ILE A 27 0.51 -9.45 4.01
C ILE A 27 1.26 -10.18 5.11
N GLU A 28 1.34 -11.50 5.00
CA GLU A 28 2.13 -12.31 5.91
C GLU A 28 3.63 -12.11 5.68
N GLY A 29 4.39 -12.11 6.77
CA GLY A 29 5.85 -12.06 6.69
C GLY A 29 6.42 -13.37 6.18
N LEU A 30 7.23 -13.31 5.13
CA LEU A 30 8.05 -14.46 4.74
C LEU A 30 9.20 -14.61 5.73
N TRP A 31 9.65 -15.84 6.01
CA TRP A 31 10.70 -16.11 7.01
C TRP A 31 12.01 -15.35 6.73
N TYR A 32 12.30 -15.05 5.46
CA TYR A 32 13.46 -14.28 5.01
C TYR A 32 13.17 -12.79 4.78
N VAL A 33 11.93 -12.34 5.02
CA VAL A 33 11.51 -10.92 4.99
C VAL A 33 10.77 -10.60 6.29
N PRO A 34 11.48 -10.62 7.45
CA PRO A 34 10.84 -10.65 8.77
C PRO A 34 10.09 -9.37 9.13
N ARG A 35 10.22 -8.28 8.36
CA ARG A 35 9.54 -7.01 8.65
C ARG A 35 9.32 -6.20 7.38
N LEU A 36 8.07 -5.78 7.18
CA LEU A 36 7.66 -4.75 6.23
C LEU A 36 7.36 -3.46 7.00
N SER A 37 7.69 -2.32 6.41
CA SER A 37 7.49 -1.01 7.03
C SER A 37 7.35 0.08 5.97
N CYS A 38 6.85 1.25 6.37
CA CYS A 38 6.70 2.41 5.50
C CYS A 38 5.93 2.08 4.20
N PRO A 39 4.69 1.54 4.28
CA PRO A 39 3.92 1.26 3.08
C PRO A 39 3.54 2.55 2.37
N VAL A 40 3.63 2.55 1.05
CA VAL A 40 3.13 3.59 0.16
C VAL A 40 2.28 2.97 -0.92
N PHE A 41 1.15 3.61 -1.23
CA PHE A 41 0.12 3.08 -2.12
C PHE A 41 0.00 3.94 -3.38
N LEU A 42 0.00 3.29 -4.54
CA LEU A 42 -0.54 3.84 -5.78
C LEU A 42 -1.96 3.30 -5.94
N PHE A 43 -2.93 4.21 -6.06
CA PHE A 43 -4.35 3.87 -6.16
C PHE A 43 -4.70 3.41 -7.58
N PRO A 44 -5.72 2.54 -7.75
CA PRO A 44 -6.19 2.07 -9.06
C PRO A 44 -6.48 3.18 -10.07
N GLU A 45 -7.05 4.29 -9.61
CA GLU A 45 -7.37 5.45 -10.45
C GLU A 45 -6.13 6.15 -11.03
N ASP A 46 -4.98 6.01 -10.38
CA ASP A 46 -3.71 6.64 -10.78
C ASP A 46 -2.75 5.64 -11.46
N ALA A 47 -3.01 4.34 -11.31
CA ALA A 47 -2.20 3.28 -11.90
C ALA A 47 -2.61 3.01 -13.37
N PRO A 48 -1.66 2.80 -14.30
CA PRO A 48 -1.96 2.57 -15.71
C PRO A 48 -2.67 1.24 -16.00
N ASP A 49 -2.61 0.28 -15.07
CA ASP A 49 -3.25 -1.04 -15.17
C ASP A 49 -4.55 -1.14 -14.35
N GLY A 50 -4.96 -0.06 -13.67
CA GLY A 50 -6.16 -0.03 -12.85
C GLY A 50 -6.07 -0.87 -11.57
N LYS A 51 -4.87 -1.18 -11.08
CA LYS A 51 -4.66 -1.98 -9.85
C LYS A 51 -4.11 -1.15 -8.71
N TRP A 52 -4.24 -1.68 -7.50
CA TRP A 52 -3.49 -1.17 -6.34
C TRP A 52 -2.04 -1.61 -6.44
N HIS A 53 -1.10 -0.70 -6.16
CA HIS A 53 0.30 -1.06 -5.94
C HIS A 53 0.72 -0.63 -4.54
N LEU A 54 1.36 -1.53 -3.80
CA LEU A 54 1.98 -1.25 -2.50
C LEU A 54 3.48 -1.40 -2.62
N PHE A 55 4.20 -0.38 -2.18
CA PHE A 55 5.64 -0.39 -2.03
C PHE A 55 5.98 -0.33 -0.54
N ALA A 56 6.80 -1.25 -0.06
CA ALA A 56 7.15 -1.31 1.36
C ALA A 56 8.65 -1.58 1.56
N HIS A 57 9.22 -0.94 2.59
CA HIS A 57 10.59 -1.14 3.00
C HIS A 57 10.74 -2.44 3.80
N SER A 58 11.70 -3.27 3.39
CA SER A 58 12.19 -4.47 4.08
C SER A 58 13.71 -4.37 4.28
N TRP A 59 14.29 -5.26 5.09
CA TRP A 59 15.74 -5.27 5.30
C TRP A 59 16.57 -5.49 4.00
N LEU A 60 15.99 -6.12 2.96
CA LEU A 60 16.63 -6.29 1.65
C LEU A 60 16.52 -5.03 0.77
N GLY A 61 15.50 -4.22 0.97
CA GLY A 61 15.16 -3.06 0.14
C GLY A 61 13.66 -2.88 -0.04
N ILE A 62 13.26 -2.21 -1.12
CA ILE A 62 11.86 -1.89 -1.43
C ILE A 62 11.19 -3.07 -2.14
N GLN A 63 10.19 -3.65 -1.50
CA GLN A 63 9.30 -4.69 -2.02
C GLN A 63 8.10 -4.06 -2.72
N HIS A 64 7.60 -4.72 -3.76
CA HIS A 64 6.38 -4.34 -4.47
C HIS A 64 5.35 -5.46 -4.42
N TYR A 65 4.11 -5.07 -4.17
CA TYR A 65 2.92 -5.91 -4.19
C TYR A 65 1.84 -5.27 -5.04
N VAL A 66 0.98 -6.09 -5.64
CA VAL A 66 -0.20 -5.63 -6.40
C VAL A 66 -1.48 -6.23 -5.82
N SER A 67 -2.60 -5.52 -5.99
CA SER A 67 -3.91 -6.01 -5.56
C SER A 67 -5.02 -5.52 -6.48
N ASN A 68 -6.05 -6.35 -6.66
CA ASN A 68 -7.30 -5.94 -7.30
C ASN A 68 -8.29 -5.33 -6.29
N SER A 69 -8.15 -5.59 -4.99
CA SER A 69 -9.12 -5.23 -3.95
C SER A 69 -8.59 -4.31 -2.85
N GLY A 70 -7.26 -4.15 -2.74
CA GLY A 70 -6.60 -3.48 -1.63
C GLY A 70 -6.51 -4.32 -0.35
N ILE A 71 -7.05 -5.55 -0.36
CA ILE A 71 -7.05 -6.47 0.80
C ILE A 71 -6.16 -7.70 0.53
N MET A 72 -6.24 -8.28 -0.67
CA MET A 72 -5.43 -9.45 -1.04
C MET A 72 -4.26 -9.01 -1.91
N TRP A 73 -3.04 -9.32 -1.49
CA TRP A 73 -1.82 -8.81 -2.12
C TRP A 73 -0.96 -9.91 -2.74
N GLU A 74 -0.56 -9.69 -3.98
CA GLU A 74 0.34 -10.58 -4.72
C GLU A 74 1.75 -9.97 -4.75
N PRO A 75 2.81 -10.73 -4.40
CA PRO A 75 4.18 -10.23 -4.43
C PRO A 75 4.69 -10.11 -5.87
N MET A 76 5.24 -8.95 -6.22
CA MET A 76 5.91 -8.71 -7.50
C MET A 76 7.43 -8.76 -7.40
N GLY A 77 7.97 -8.67 -6.18
CA GLY A 77 9.39 -8.80 -5.88
C GLY A 77 10.06 -7.50 -5.44
N LEU A 78 11.38 -7.50 -5.48
CA LEU A 78 12.22 -6.40 -5.02
C LEU A 78 12.43 -5.39 -6.16
N VAL A 79 11.96 -4.15 -5.97
CA VAL A 79 12.10 -3.07 -6.97
C VAL A 79 13.43 -2.33 -6.80
N GLN A 80 13.90 -2.18 -5.56
CA GLN A 80 15.15 -1.48 -5.27
C GLN A 80 15.91 -2.15 -4.12
N VAL A 81 17.07 -2.75 -4.44
CA VAL A 81 18.00 -3.30 -3.44
C VAL A 81 18.51 -2.17 -2.54
N ARG A 82 18.53 -2.41 -1.22
CA ARG A 82 18.94 -1.44 -0.18
C ARG A 82 18.17 -0.11 -0.19
N GLY A 83 17.04 -0.03 -0.90
CA GLY A 83 16.15 1.13 -0.86
C GLY A 83 15.45 1.25 0.50
N LYS A 84 15.18 2.49 0.92
CA LYS A 84 14.51 2.82 2.20
C LYS A 84 13.50 3.92 1.97
N TYR A 85 12.45 3.97 2.79
CA TYR A 85 11.44 5.03 2.80
C TYR A 85 10.89 5.34 1.39
N PRO A 86 10.15 4.40 0.77
CA PRO A 86 9.54 4.64 -0.53
C PRO A 86 8.64 5.88 -0.48
N PHE A 87 8.49 6.57 -1.61
CA PHE A 87 7.54 7.66 -1.81
C PHE A 87 7.04 7.67 -3.26
N LEU A 88 5.86 8.21 -3.48
CA LEU A 88 5.26 8.48 -4.79
C LEU A 88 5.03 9.99 -4.92
N PHE A 89 5.00 10.50 -6.14
CA PHE A 89 4.91 11.94 -6.48
C PHE A 89 3.64 12.25 -7.26
#